data_AF-A0A355WHE7-F1
#
_entry.id   AF-A0A355WHE7-F1
#
_cell.length_a   1.000
_cell.length_b   1.000
_cell.length_c   1.000
_cell.angle_alpha   90.00
_cell.angle_beta   90.00
_cell.angle_gamma   90.00
#
_symmetry.space_group_name_H-M   'P 1'
#
loop_
_entity.id
_entity.type
_entity.pdbx_description
1 polymer ?
#
loop_
_entity_poly.entity_id
_entity_poly.type
_entity_poly.pdbx_seq_one_letter_code
_entity_poly.pdbx_strand_id
1 'polypeptide(L)'
;MTLFQIAALLIVLAGAFGSINYFFLRLPQSIGILVVALAASFAVMAANYILPDLQITQRVREVINDLHFSDTLLEGMLGLLLFAGALHVKLSDLRAQAWVIALGLS
;
A
#
# COMPACT_ATOMS: atom_id res chain seq x y z
N MET A 1 -12.77 14.46 -5.03
CA MET A 1 -12.91 13.67 -3.78
C MET A 1 -12.08 14.37 -2.72
N THR A 2 -12.58 14.54 -1.49
CA THR A 2 -11.72 15.12 -0.43
C THR A 2 -10.64 14.11 -0.03
N LEU A 3 -9.49 14.56 0.48
CA LEU A 3 -8.41 13.67 0.96
C LEU A 3 -8.93 12.64 1.97
N PHE A 4 -9.87 13.06 2.83
CA PHE A 4 -10.53 12.19 3.80
C PHE A 4 -11.38 11.09 3.14
N GLN A 5 -12.15 11.41 2.10
CA GLN A 5 -12.91 10.41 1.35
C GLN A 5 -12.01 9.40 0.65
N ILE A 6 -10.88 9.86 0.10
CA ILE A 6 -9.90 8.98 -0.51
C ILE A 6 -9.29 8.06 0.54
N ALA A 7 -8.86 8.60 1.68
CA ALA A 7 -8.32 7.80 2.79
C ALA A 7 -9.33 6.78 3.30
N ALA A 8 -10.59 7.18 3.48
CA ALA A 8 -11.67 6.28 3.87
C ALA A 8 -11.89 5.16 2.83
N LEU A 9 -11.94 5.51 1.54
CA LEU A 9 -12.06 4.54 0.45
C LEU A 9 -10.89 3.54 0.46
N LEU A 10 -9.66 4.03 0.60
CA LEU A 10 -8.46 3.20 0.66
C LEU A 10 -8.47 2.27 1.88
N ILE A 11 -8.87 2.73 3.06
CA ILE A 11 -8.98 1.90 4.26
C ILE A 11 -10.05 0.82 4.08
N VAL A 12 -11.22 1.17 3.54
CA VAL A 12 -12.30 0.20 3.27
C VAL A 12 -11.85 -0.83 2.24
N LEU A 13 -11.20 -0.41 1.15
CA LEU A 13 -10.64 -1.33 0.16
C LEU A 13 -9.58 -2.24 0.78
N ALA A 14 -8.66 -1.70 1.56
CA ALA A 14 -7.61 -2.47 2.23
C ALA A 14 -8.21 -3.50 3.20
N GLY A 15 -9.24 -3.13 3.97
CA GLY A 15 -9.98 -4.04 4.84
C GLY A 15 -10.74 -5.11 4.07
N ALA A 16 -11.42 -4.75 2.98
CA ALA A 16 -12.13 -5.69 2.12
C ALA A 16 -11.17 -6.70 1.47
N PHE A 17 -10.09 -6.21 0.88
CA PHE A 17 -9.04 -7.02 0.26
C PHE A 17 -8.29 -7.89 1.27
N GLY A 18 -7.98 -7.36 2.46
CA GLY A 18 -7.40 -8.11 3.56
C GLY A 18 -8.33 -9.22 4.05
N SER A 19 -9.63 -8.95 4.15
CA SER A 19 -10.66 -9.93 4.51
C SER A 19 -10.79 -11.02 3.46
N ILE A 20 -10.86 -10.66 2.18
CA ILE A 20 -10.89 -11.63 1.06
C ILE A 20 -9.62 -12.50 1.09
N ASN A 21 -8.44 -11.89 1.28
CA ASN A 21 -7.19 -12.64 1.38
C ASN A 21 -7.19 -13.61 2.57
N TYR A 22 -7.70 -13.18 3.73
CA TYR A 22 -7.81 -14.02 4.92
C TYR A 22 -8.78 -15.19 4.75
N PHE A 23 -9.96 -14.96 4.15
CA PHE A 23 -10.99 -15.99 4.00
C PHE A 23 -10.74 -16.96 2.84
N PHE A 24 -10.34 -16.48 1.66
CA PHE A 24 -10.26 -17.29 0.44
C PHE A 24 -8.85 -17.74 0.06
N LEU A 25 -7.83 -16.88 0.24
CA LEU A 25 -6.50 -17.14 -0.29
C LEU A 25 -5.56 -17.77 0.75
N ARG A 26 -5.67 -17.41 2.04
CA ARG A 26 -4.76 -17.87 3.13
C ARG A 26 -3.26 -17.76 2.79
N LEU A 27 -2.90 -16.83 1.91
CA LEU A 27 -1.53 -16.63 1.46
C LEU A 27 -0.74 -15.75 2.44
N PRO A 28 0.59 -15.87 2.49
CA PRO A 28 1.46 -14.92 3.19
C PRO A 28 1.10 -13.48 2.80
N GLN A 29 1.01 -12.57 3.78
CA GLN A 29 0.39 -11.24 3.61
C GLN A 29 0.91 -10.48 2.36
N SER A 30 2.22 -10.53 2.10
CA SER A 30 2.83 -9.86 0.95
C SER A 30 2.34 -10.40 -0.41
N ILE A 31 2.16 -11.72 -0.51
CA ILE A 31 1.67 -12.36 -1.74
C ILE A 31 0.18 -12.08 -1.91
N GLY A 32 -0.59 -12.12 -0.81
CA GLY A 32 -2.02 -11.83 -0.80
C GLY A 32 -2.36 -10.44 -1.33
N ILE A 33 -1.64 -9.41 -0.87
CA ILE A 33 -1.83 -8.03 -1.35
C ILE A 33 -1.56 -7.93 -2.85
N LEU A 34 -0.50 -8.57 -3.35
CA LEU A 34 -0.13 -8.52 -4.76
C LEU A 34 -1.15 -9.23 -5.67
N VAL A 35 -1.65 -10.40 -5.25
CA VAL A 35 -2.70 -11.13 -5.97
C VAL A 35 -3.99 -10.32 -6.03
N VAL A 36 -4.39 -9.70 -4.91
CA VAL A 36 -5.61 -8.89 -4.87
C VAL A 36 -5.47 -7.61 -5.70
N ALA A 37 -4.31 -6.94 -5.68
CA ALA A 37 -4.04 -5.80 -6.55
C ALA A 37 -4.14 -6.18 -8.03
N LEU A 38 -3.58 -7.34 -8.41
CA LEU A 38 -3.66 -7.85 -9.77
C LEU A 38 -5.10 -8.19 -10.17
N ALA A 39 -5.85 -8.85 -9.29
CA ALA A 39 -7.27 -9.15 -9.51
C ALA A 39 -8.11 -7.87 -9.66
N ALA A 40 -7.84 -6.84 -8.85
CA ALA A 40 -8.48 -5.53 -8.97
C ALA A 40 -8.15 -4.86 -10.31
N SER A 41 -6.89 -4.92 -10.79
CA SER A 41 -6.53 -4.43 -12.12
C SER A 41 -7.28 -5.15 -13.23
N PHE A 42 -7.39 -6.48 -13.17
CA PHE A 42 -8.17 -7.25 -14.14
C PHE A 42 -9.66 -6.91 -14.06
N ALA A 43 -10.22 -6.72 -12.86
CA ALA A 43 -11.62 -6.34 -12.69
C ALA A 43 -11.92 -4.96 -13.31
N VAL A 44 -11.03 -3.99 -13.13
CA VAL A 44 -11.16 -2.65 -13.76
C VAL A 44 -11.07 -2.77 -15.29
N MET A 45 -10.14 -3.58 -15.80
CA MET A 45 -9.99 -3.80 -17.24
C MET A 45 -11.23 -4.47 -17.86
N ALA A 46 -11.78 -5.50 -17.18
CA ALA A 46 -12.99 -6.17 -17.59
C ALA A 46 -14.22 -5.24 -17.52
N ALA A 47 -14.34 -4.45 -16.46
CA ALA A 47 -15.42 -3.46 -16.31
C ALA A 47 -15.38 -2.42 -17.43
N ASN A 48 -14.19 -1.96 -17.83
CA ASN A 48 -14.02 -1.03 -18.95
C ASN A 48 -14.43 -1.66 -20.30
N TYR A 49 -14.25 -2.97 -20.48
CA TYR A 49 -14.67 -3.68 -21.69
C TYR A 49 -16.19 -3.85 -21.78
N ILE A 50 -16.85 -4.16 -20.65
CA ILE A 50 -18.29 -4.44 -20.61
C ILE A 50 -19.10 -3.13 -20.59
N LEU A 51 -18.60 -2.07 -19.95
CA LEU A 51 -19.27 -0.78 -19.79
C LEU A 51 -18.36 0.38 -20.23
N PRO A 52 -18.05 0.50 -21.55
CA PRO A 52 -17.13 1.52 -22.06
C PRO A 52 -17.63 2.96 -21.85
N ASP A 53 -18.95 3.17 -21.79
CA ASP A 53 -19.57 4.49 -21.59
C ASP A 53 -19.32 5.10 -20.21
N LEU A 54 -18.99 4.28 -19.20
CA LEU A 54 -18.78 4.78 -17.84
C LEU A 54 -17.43 5.47 -17.62
N GLN A 55 -16.54 5.46 -18.63
CA GLN A 55 -15.21 6.09 -18.60
C GLN A 55 -14.44 5.81 -17.28
N ILE A 56 -14.58 4.61 -16.75
CA ILE A 56 -14.04 4.22 -15.43
C ILE A 56 -12.53 4.46 -15.38
N THR A 57 -11.83 4.14 -16.47
CA THR A 57 -10.39 4.36 -16.62
C THR A 57 -10.00 5.85 -16.49
N GLN A 58 -10.79 6.75 -17.08
CA GLN A 58 -10.53 8.20 -17.04
C GLN A 58 -10.65 8.72 -15.61
N ARG A 59 -11.74 8.34 -14.93
CA ARG A 59 -12.07 8.78 -13.57
C ARG A 59 -11.06 8.23 -12.55
N VAL A 60 -10.61 6.98 -12.72
CA VAL A 60 -9.52 6.41 -11.90
C VAL A 60 -8.21 7.15 -12.12
N ARG A 61 -7.87 7.50 -13.37
CA ARG A 61 -6.64 8.24 -13.69
C ARG A 61 -6.64 9.65 -13.12
N GLU A 62 -7.77 10.35 -13.16
CA GLU A 62 -7.93 11.68 -12.53
C GLU A 62 -7.68 11.61 -11.02
N VAL A 63 -8.30 10.63 -10.33
CA VAL A 63 -8.09 10.44 -8.89
C VAL A 63 -6.62 10.13 -8.55
N ILE A 64 -5.94 9.32 -9.37
CA ILE A 64 -4.52 9.01 -9.18
C ILE A 64 -3.62 10.20 -9.48
N ASN A 65 -3.96 11.07 -10.44
CA ASN A 65 -3.17 12.27 -10.71
C ASN A 65 -3.37 13.35 -9.64
N ASP A 66 -4.58 13.49 -9.10
CA ASP A 66 -4.87 14.41 -8.00
C ASP A 66 -4.17 13.97 -6.71
N LEU A 67 -4.02 12.67 -6.51
CA LEU A 67 -3.18 12.10 -5.47
C LEU A 67 -1.73 12.14 -5.96
N HIS A 68 -0.98 13.19 -5.62
CA HIS A 68 0.48 13.20 -5.75
C HIS A 68 1.10 12.04 -4.94
N PHE A 69 1.03 10.82 -5.48
CA PHE A 69 1.17 9.58 -4.74
C PHE A 69 2.62 9.40 -4.31
N SER A 70 3.54 9.65 -5.22
CA SER A 70 4.98 9.66 -4.92
C SER A 70 5.30 10.58 -3.76
N ASP A 71 4.85 11.84 -3.80
CA ASP A 71 5.14 12.82 -2.75
C ASP A 71 4.49 12.40 -1.42
N THR A 72 3.22 11.98 -1.46
CA THR A 72 2.48 11.54 -0.28
C THR A 72 3.11 10.29 0.37
N LEU A 73 3.55 9.32 -0.42
CA LEU A 73 4.19 8.11 0.09
C LEU A 73 5.62 8.35 0.55
N LEU A 74 6.42 9.10 -0.21
CA LEU A 74 7.84 9.31 0.06
C LEU A 74 8.07 10.34 1.16
N GLU A 75 7.33 11.44 1.18
CA GLU A 75 7.49 12.51 2.19
C GLU A 75 6.70 12.21 3.46
N GLY A 76 5.50 11.64 3.34
CA GLY A 76 4.63 11.36 4.48
C GLY A 76 4.78 9.95 5.02
N MET A 77 4.38 8.96 4.23
CA MET A 77 4.23 7.57 4.69
C MET A 77 5.58 6.91 5.00
N LEU A 78 6.65 7.21 4.26
CA LEU A 78 7.98 6.64 4.47
C LEU A 78 8.53 6.95 5.87
N GLY A 79 8.38 8.18 6.35
CA GLY A 79 8.81 8.54 7.71
C GLY A 79 8.07 7.72 8.78
N LEU A 80 6.76 7.54 8.63
CA LEU A 80 5.95 6.69 9.52
C LEU A 80 6.35 5.21 9.44
N LEU A 81 6.66 4.70 8.24
CA LEU A 81 7.12 3.32 8.03
C LEU A 81 8.52 3.09 8.61
N LEU A 82 9.45 4.03 8.44
CA LEU A 82 10.79 3.96 9.05
C LEU A 82 10.69 4.00 10.58
N PHE A 83 9.79 4.81 11.12
CA PHE A 83 9.53 4.84 12.56
C PHE A 83 8.91 3.54 13.07
N ALA A 84 7.89 3.01 12.39
CA ALA A 84 7.29 1.72 12.73
C ALA A 84 8.30 0.58 12.63
N GLY A 85 9.15 0.60 11.61
CA GLY A 85 10.28 -0.31 11.45
C GLY A 85 11.25 -0.21 12.63
N ALA A 86 11.64 1.01 13.02
CA ALA A 86 12.51 1.25 14.17
C ALA A 86 11.91 0.77 15.51
N LEU A 87 10.60 0.90 15.71
CA LEU A 87 9.91 0.37 16.90
C LEU A 87 9.92 -1.17 16.96
N HIS A 88 9.94 -1.85 15.82
CA HIS A 88 10.02 -3.31 15.76
C HIS A 88 11.45 -3.84 16.02
N VAL A 89 12.47 -2.96 15.94
CA VAL A 89 13.86 -3.33 16.20
C VAL A 89 14.13 -3.34 17.70
N LYS A 90 14.64 -4.46 18.20
CA LYS A 90 15.06 -4.59 19.60
C LYS A 90 16.26 -3.69 19.86
N LEU A 91 16.08 -2.68 20.71
CA LEU A 91 17.13 -1.75 21.12
C LEU A 91 18.35 -2.46 21.75
N SER A 92 18.14 -3.63 22.36
CA SER A 92 19.21 -4.49 22.91
C SER A 92 20.17 -5.01 21.82
N ASP A 93 19.63 -5.43 20.69
CA ASP A 93 20.38 -6.04 19.59
C ASP A 93 21.14 -4.95 18.81
N LEU A 94 20.52 -3.77 18.67
CA LEU A 94 21.18 -2.56 18.16
C LEU A 94 22.37 -2.14 19.01
N ARG A 95 22.26 -2.19 20.35
CA ARG A 95 23.35 -1.80 21.24
C ARG A 95 24.55 -2.75 21.14
N ALA A 96 24.32 -4.04 20.91
CA ALA A 96 25.38 -5.02 20.69
C ALA A 96 26.12 -4.78 19.34
N GLN A 97 25.41 -4.26 18.33
CA GLN A 97 25.94 -3.95 17.01
C GLN A 97 26.35 -2.47 16.85
N ALA A 98 26.20 -1.65 17.90
CA ALA A 98 26.35 -0.19 17.81
C ALA A 98 27.74 0.23 17.31
N TRP A 99 28.79 -0.52 17.66
CA TRP A 99 30.15 -0.23 17.22
C TRP A 99 30.40 -0.58 15.76
N VAL A 100 29.77 -1.65 15.26
CA VAL A 100 29.83 -2.05 13.84
C VAL A 100 29.10 -1.02 12.98
N ILE A 101 27.91 -0.59 13.43
CA ILE A 101 27.10 0.42 12.75
C ILE A 101 27.80 1.79 12.76
N ALA A 102 28.39 2.19 13.90
CA ALA A 102 29.06 3.49 14.04
C ALA A 102 30.37 3.60 13.22
N LEU A 103 31.11 2.50 13.08
CA LEU A 103 32.36 2.47 12.33
C LEU A 103 32.17 2.17 10.83
N GLY A 104 30.95 1.82 10.39
CA GLY A 104 30.69 1.51 8.98
C GLY A 104 31.52 0.34 8.45
N LEU A 105 31.87 -0.62 9.31
CA LEU A 105 32.58 -1.83 8.93
C LEU A 105 31.57 -2.83 8.32
N SER A 106 31.13 -2.54 7.11
CA SER A 106 30.29 -3.42 6.27
C SER A 106 30.87 -3.51 4.86
#